data_AF-A0A7V9AEF3-F1
#
_entry.id   AF-A0A7V9AEF3-F1
#
_cell.length_a   1.000
_cell.length_b   1.000
_cell.length_c   1.000
_cell.angle_alpha   90.00
_cell.angle_beta   90.00
_cell.angle_gamma   90.00
#
_symmetry.space_group_name_H-M   'P 1'
#
loop_
_entity.id
_entity.type
_entity.pdbx_description
1 polymer ?
#
loop_
_entity_poly.entity_id
_entity_poly.type
_entity_poly.pdbx_seq_one_letter_code
_entity_poly.pdbx_strand_id
1 'polypeptide(L)'
;AGADAVLALMRERPANGSEPPPTVAAAMLGADVILAPTVQSLSHTSARRAASAEGARVATLPGVNEEMLARVMSADMAELRRRGGAVAGTLSAGSEARITAENGTDLTLGLGEREAIPDAGDLTASGAFGNLPCGEGFISPIEGTANGRLVADGTIGSLGTPGEPASFEILAGNVVSASGPEGERLLDMLRAAGEGGTNVAELGIGTNECARVTGNLLEDEKILGTCHVAFGASASIGGTVQVPIHEDVVVMRPVVAIDGKVILRDGELLV
;
A
#
# COMPACT_ATOMS: atom_id res chain seq x y z
N ALA A 1 -15.66 -23.96 9.27
CA ALA A 1 -16.16 -23.25 8.08
C ALA A 1 -16.76 -24.18 7.02
N GLY A 2 -16.51 -25.50 7.00
CA GLY A 2 -17.18 -26.41 6.05
C GLY A 2 -16.82 -26.21 4.58
N ALA A 3 -15.81 -25.38 4.28
CA ALA A 3 -15.32 -25.15 2.93
C ALA A 3 -14.57 -26.39 2.41
N ASP A 4 -14.70 -26.65 1.10
CA ASP A 4 -13.87 -27.62 0.40
C ASP A 4 -12.53 -26.96 0.04
N ALA A 5 -11.48 -27.29 0.81
CA ALA A 5 -10.20 -26.59 0.74
C ALA A 5 -9.25 -27.25 -0.25
N VAL A 6 -8.68 -26.45 -1.15
CA VAL A 6 -7.69 -26.88 -2.14
C VAL A 6 -6.38 -26.12 -1.93
N LEU A 7 -5.25 -26.84 -1.97
CA LEU A 7 -3.92 -26.23 -1.98
C LEU A 7 -3.36 -26.26 -3.40
N ALA A 8 -3.05 -25.09 -3.95
CA ALA A 8 -2.31 -24.93 -5.19
C ALA A 8 -0.90 -24.41 -4.90
N LEU A 9 0.11 -25.00 -5.54
CA LEU A 9 1.51 -24.59 -5.42
C LEU A 9 2.01 -24.10 -6.77
N MET A 10 2.80 -23.03 -6.75
CA MET A 10 3.50 -22.51 -7.92
C MET A 10 4.93 -22.11 -7.57
N ARG A 11 5.78 -22.04 -8.59
CA ARG A 11 7.13 -21.48 -8.44
C ARG A 11 7.03 -20.00 -8.08
N GLU A 12 8.05 -19.53 -7.36
CA GLU A 12 8.26 -18.11 -7.10
C GLU A 12 8.17 -17.28 -8.40
N ARG A 13 7.62 -16.07 -8.29
CA ARG A 13 7.47 -15.17 -9.43
C ARG A 13 8.67 -14.22 -9.52
N PRO A 14 9.05 -13.75 -10.71
CA PRO A 14 10.24 -12.91 -10.84
C PRO A 14 10.10 -11.53 -10.18
N ALA A 15 8.87 -11.01 -10.05
CA ALA A 15 8.57 -9.72 -9.43
C ALA A 15 7.12 -9.66 -8.92
N ASN A 16 6.82 -8.68 -8.07
CA ASN A 16 5.45 -8.30 -7.70
C ASN A 16 4.62 -8.02 -8.97
N GLY A 17 3.34 -8.40 -8.97
CA GLY A 17 2.44 -8.21 -10.12
C GLY A 17 2.67 -9.18 -11.29
N SER A 18 3.65 -10.08 -11.21
CA SER A 18 3.83 -11.14 -12.20
C SER A 18 2.68 -12.15 -12.17
N GLU A 19 2.13 -12.50 -13.33
CA GLU A 19 1.01 -13.45 -13.42
C GLU A 19 1.36 -14.84 -12.86
N PRO A 20 0.40 -15.50 -12.18
CA PRO A 20 0.54 -16.91 -11.83
C PRO A 20 0.47 -17.79 -13.08
N PRO A 21 0.93 -19.06 -13.02
CA PRO A 21 0.75 -20.01 -14.12
C PRO A 21 -0.74 -20.11 -14.54
N PRO A 22 -1.05 -20.34 -15.84
CA PRO A 22 -2.43 -20.42 -16.31
C PRO A 22 -3.31 -21.42 -15.57
N THR A 23 -2.73 -22.52 -15.07
CA THR A 23 -3.44 -23.53 -14.26
C THR A 23 -3.87 -22.99 -12.90
N VAL A 24 -3.05 -22.16 -12.27
CA VAL A 24 -3.37 -21.48 -11.01
C VAL A 24 -4.37 -20.37 -11.26
N ALA A 25 -4.20 -19.58 -12.33
CA ALA A 25 -5.17 -18.56 -12.72
C ALA A 25 -6.58 -19.14 -12.97
N ALA A 26 -6.66 -20.30 -13.64
CA ALA A 26 -7.93 -21.00 -13.85
C ALA A 26 -8.54 -21.53 -12.54
N ALA A 27 -7.72 -22.03 -11.61
CA ALA A 27 -8.19 -22.43 -10.29
C ALA A 27 -8.70 -21.24 -9.47
N MET A 28 -8.03 -20.08 -9.56
CA MET A 28 -8.47 -18.84 -8.93
C MET A 28 -9.86 -18.41 -9.44
N LEU A 29 -10.12 -18.51 -10.75
CA LEU A 29 -11.44 -18.17 -11.33
C LEU A 29 -12.58 -19.07 -10.82
N GLY A 30 -12.29 -20.30 -10.41
CA GLY A 30 -13.29 -21.25 -9.93
C GLY A 30 -13.49 -21.25 -8.41
N ALA A 31 -12.81 -20.38 -7.67
CA ALA A 31 -12.82 -20.40 -6.20
C ALA A 31 -13.69 -19.28 -5.60
N ASP A 32 -14.42 -19.57 -4.53
CA ASP A 32 -15.20 -18.57 -3.78
C ASP A 32 -14.30 -17.67 -2.91
N VAL A 33 -13.20 -18.25 -2.39
CA VAL A 33 -12.25 -17.60 -1.48
C VAL A 33 -10.83 -18.00 -1.88
N ILE A 34 -9.96 -17.02 -1.96
CA ILE A 34 -8.56 -17.20 -2.32
C ILE A 34 -7.68 -16.57 -1.25
N LEU A 35 -6.81 -17.38 -0.66
CA LEU A 35 -5.70 -16.92 0.17
C LEU A 35 -4.41 -17.15 -0.61
N ALA A 36 -3.66 -16.10 -0.89
CA ALA A 36 -2.42 -16.15 -1.66
C ALA A 36 -1.20 -15.74 -0.81
N PRO A 37 -0.72 -16.62 0.09
CA PRO A 37 0.53 -16.43 0.82
C PRO A 37 1.73 -16.78 -0.07
N THR A 38 2.08 -15.84 -0.95
CA THR A 38 3.17 -15.97 -1.94
C THR A 38 4.37 -15.12 -1.54
N VAL A 39 5.54 -15.33 -2.14
CA VAL A 39 6.69 -14.43 -1.92
C VAL A 39 6.41 -13.07 -2.59
N GLN A 40 6.07 -13.07 -3.87
CA GLN A 40 5.67 -11.88 -4.62
C GLN A 40 4.17 -11.65 -4.56
N SER A 41 3.76 -10.38 -4.57
CA SER A 41 2.37 -9.97 -4.55
C SER A 41 1.63 -10.34 -5.84
N LEU A 42 0.42 -10.88 -5.68
CA LEU A 42 -0.54 -11.08 -6.76
C LEU A 42 -1.59 -9.94 -6.86
N SER A 43 -1.48 -8.91 -6.00
CA SER A 43 -2.43 -7.80 -5.91
C SER A 43 -2.74 -7.21 -7.28
N HIS A 44 -1.74 -6.88 -8.10
CA HIS A 44 -1.96 -6.19 -9.38
C HIS A 44 -1.98 -7.12 -10.60
N THR A 45 -2.23 -8.41 -10.41
CA THR A 45 -2.35 -9.38 -11.51
C THR A 45 -3.73 -9.37 -12.18
N SER A 46 -3.77 -9.73 -13.45
CA SER A 46 -4.99 -9.94 -14.24
C SER A 46 -5.76 -11.15 -13.71
N ALA A 47 -5.06 -12.22 -13.32
CA ALA A 47 -5.69 -13.39 -12.69
C ALA A 47 -6.49 -13.03 -11.44
N ARG A 48 -5.92 -12.22 -10.53
CA ARG A 48 -6.62 -11.73 -9.34
C ARG A 48 -7.83 -10.88 -9.72
N ARG A 49 -7.64 -9.88 -10.59
CA ARG A 49 -8.73 -9.00 -11.03
C ARG A 49 -9.91 -9.78 -11.63
N ALA A 50 -9.61 -10.77 -12.47
CA ALA A 50 -10.62 -11.61 -13.10
C ALA A 50 -11.37 -12.47 -12.08
N ALA A 51 -10.67 -13.08 -11.10
CA ALA A 51 -11.33 -13.83 -10.03
C ALA A 51 -12.26 -12.95 -9.18
N SER A 52 -11.80 -11.77 -8.76
CA SER A 52 -12.64 -10.82 -8.03
C SER A 52 -13.87 -10.37 -8.83
N ALA A 53 -13.73 -10.17 -10.15
CA ALA A 53 -14.83 -9.80 -11.02
C ALA A 53 -15.91 -10.90 -11.12
N GLU A 54 -15.53 -12.18 -11.00
CA GLU A 54 -16.45 -13.32 -10.90
C GLU A 54 -17.01 -13.54 -9.48
N GLY A 55 -16.63 -12.69 -8.53
CA GLY A 55 -17.15 -12.71 -7.16
C GLY A 55 -16.23 -13.37 -6.12
N ALA A 56 -15.07 -13.89 -6.53
CA ALA A 56 -14.11 -14.47 -5.60
C ALA A 56 -13.60 -13.43 -4.59
N ARG A 57 -13.52 -13.82 -3.32
CA ARG A 57 -12.98 -12.98 -2.24
C ARG A 57 -11.51 -13.29 -2.07
N VAL A 58 -10.63 -12.30 -2.22
CA VAL A 58 -9.19 -12.53 -2.35
C VAL A 58 -8.39 -11.79 -1.28
N ALA A 59 -7.59 -12.53 -0.52
CA ALA A 59 -6.53 -11.97 0.29
C ALA A 59 -5.18 -12.34 -0.33
N THR A 60 -4.34 -11.35 -0.62
CA THR A 60 -2.94 -11.56 -0.97
C THR A 60 -2.06 -11.25 0.22
N LEU A 61 -1.04 -12.09 0.46
CA LEU A 61 -0.20 -12.03 1.66
C LEU A 61 1.28 -12.17 1.28
N PRO A 62 1.86 -11.20 0.53
CA PRO A 62 3.24 -11.26 0.04
C PRO A 62 4.27 -11.32 1.17
N GLY A 63 5.18 -12.30 1.12
CA GLY A 63 6.26 -12.47 2.10
C GLY A 63 5.77 -12.76 3.52
N VAL A 64 4.50 -13.11 3.69
CA VAL A 64 3.91 -13.34 5.00
C VAL A 64 4.57 -14.53 5.70
N ASN A 65 4.68 -14.45 7.02
CA ASN A 65 5.12 -15.57 7.86
C ASN A 65 4.14 -15.80 9.03
N GLU A 66 4.31 -16.93 9.72
CA GLU A 66 3.41 -17.33 10.80
C GLU A 66 3.41 -16.34 11.97
N GLU A 67 4.57 -15.78 12.33
CA GLU A 67 4.68 -14.81 13.42
C GLU A 67 3.94 -13.51 13.08
N MET A 68 4.10 -13.02 11.85
CA MET A 68 3.40 -11.85 11.32
C MET A 68 1.89 -12.06 11.37
N LEU A 69 1.38 -13.19 10.85
CA LEU A 69 -0.06 -13.46 10.88
C LEU A 69 -0.59 -13.58 12.30
N ALA A 70 0.07 -14.37 13.15
CA ALA A 70 -0.37 -14.60 14.51
C ALA A 70 -0.43 -13.30 15.33
N ARG A 71 0.51 -12.38 15.10
CA ARG A 71 0.57 -11.10 15.81
C ARG A 71 -0.35 -10.05 15.20
N VAL A 72 -0.21 -9.77 13.91
CA VAL A 72 -0.87 -8.61 13.29
C VAL A 72 -2.36 -8.84 13.08
N MET A 73 -2.79 -10.11 12.87
CA MET A 73 -4.21 -10.47 12.82
C MET A 73 -4.84 -10.73 14.19
N SER A 74 -4.08 -10.60 15.29
CA SER A 74 -4.62 -10.63 16.66
C SER A 74 -5.08 -9.25 17.16
N ALA A 75 -4.87 -8.21 16.35
CA ALA A 75 -5.34 -6.86 16.61
C ALA A 75 -6.87 -6.80 16.79
N ASP A 76 -7.35 -5.75 17.45
CA ASP A 76 -8.79 -5.54 17.58
C ASP A 76 -9.38 -5.13 16.22
N MET A 77 -9.96 -6.11 15.52
CA MET A 77 -10.54 -5.92 14.18
C MET A 77 -11.71 -4.91 14.17
N ALA A 78 -12.39 -4.67 15.29
CA ALA A 78 -13.43 -3.64 15.34
C ALA A 78 -12.77 -2.25 15.41
N GLU A 79 -11.72 -2.13 16.20
CA GLU A 79 -10.92 -0.91 16.32
C GLU A 79 -10.17 -0.58 15.02
N LEU A 80 -9.59 -1.57 14.34
CA LEU A 80 -8.99 -1.40 13.01
C LEU A 80 -9.99 -0.83 11.99
N ARG A 81 -11.21 -1.38 11.95
CA ARG A 81 -12.27 -0.85 11.08
C ARG A 81 -12.65 0.58 11.45
N ARG A 82 -12.71 0.90 12.75
CA ARG A 82 -12.99 2.26 13.22
C ARG A 82 -11.91 3.23 12.76
N ARG A 83 -10.63 2.93 13.01
CA ARG A 83 -9.50 3.79 12.64
C ARG A 83 -9.34 3.91 11.13
N GLY A 84 -9.32 2.79 10.40
CA GLY A 84 -9.21 2.78 8.94
C GLY A 84 -10.35 3.56 8.29
N GLY A 85 -11.58 3.40 8.79
CA GLY A 85 -12.74 4.19 8.35
C GLY A 85 -12.63 5.68 8.67
N ALA A 86 -12.12 6.05 9.85
CA ALA A 86 -11.91 7.44 10.23
C ALA A 86 -10.82 8.12 9.37
N VAL A 87 -9.73 7.41 9.10
CA VAL A 87 -8.66 7.84 8.19
C VAL A 87 -9.22 8.03 6.78
N ALA A 88 -9.83 7.01 6.20
CA ALA A 88 -10.38 7.06 4.84
C ALA A 88 -11.46 8.15 4.72
N GLY A 89 -12.36 8.27 5.69
CA GLY A 89 -13.36 9.32 5.72
C GLY A 89 -12.75 10.73 5.76
N THR A 90 -11.67 10.92 6.52
CA THR A 90 -10.98 12.21 6.60
C THR A 90 -10.22 12.53 5.31
N LEU A 91 -9.56 11.55 4.70
CA LEU A 91 -8.88 11.69 3.40
C LEU A 91 -9.88 12.04 2.29
N SER A 92 -11.03 11.36 2.24
CA SER A 92 -12.06 11.58 1.22
C SER A 92 -12.73 12.95 1.32
N ALA A 93 -12.79 13.52 2.54
CA ALA A 93 -13.38 14.84 2.78
C ALA A 93 -12.40 15.99 2.53
N GLY A 94 -11.11 15.69 2.41
CA GLY A 94 -10.04 16.68 2.30
C GLY A 94 -9.74 17.10 0.86
N SER A 95 -9.17 18.29 0.69
CA SER A 95 -8.72 18.77 -0.63
C SER A 95 -7.21 18.68 -0.82
N GLU A 96 -6.44 18.85 0.25
CA GLU A 96 -4.98 18.81 0.27
C GLU A 96 -4.48 18.02 1.48
N ALA A 97 -3.48 17.16 1.27
CA ALA A 97 -2.69 16.57 2.34
C ALA A 97 -1.28 17.19 2.37
N ARG A 98 -0.77 17.46 3.56
CA ARG A 98 0.62 17.81 3.80
C ARG A 98 1.26 16.84 4.78
N ILE A 99 2.40 16.31 4.40
CA ILE A 99 3.21 15.37 5.18
C ILE A 99 4.51 16.08 5.54
N THR A 100 4.83 16.17 6.82
CA THR A 100 6.10 16.72 7.29
C THR A 100 6.74 15.77 8.30
N ALA A 101 8.07 15.70 8.36
CA ALA A 101 8.78 14.96 9.40
C ALA A 101 10.15 15.59 9.70
N GLU A 102 10.68 15.33 10.90
CA GLU A 102 12.00 15.84 11.32
C GLU A 102 13.16 15.39 10.42
N ASN A 103 12.98 14.27 9.70
CA ASN A 103 13.95 13.74 8.75
C ASN A 103 14.11 14.59 7.47
N GLY A 104 13.33 15.68 7.35
CA GLY A 104 13.36 16.60 6.21
C GLY A 104 12.31 16.31 5.14
N THR A 105 11.31 15.49 5.46
CA THR A 105 10.08 15.35 4.66
C THR A 105 9.26 16.63 4.76
N ASP A 106 8.85 17.16 3.62
CA ASP A 106 7.84 18.21 3.45
C ASP A 106 7.22 18.04 2.07
N LEU A 107 6.08 17.34 2.02
CA LEU A 107 5.41 16.94 0.79
C LEU A 107 3.95 17.39 0.85
N THR A 108 3.48 18.00 -0.23
CA THR A 108 2.07 18.40 -0.43
C THR A 108 1.46 17.57 -1.54
N LEU A 109 0.19 17.18 -1.38
CA LEU A 109 -0.57 16.30 -2.28
C LEU A 109 -1.98 16.87 -2.43
N GLY A 110 -2.50 16.98 -3.65
CA GLY A 110 -3.92 17.24 -3.88
C GLY A 110 -4.73 15.95 -3.76
N LEU A 111 -5.86 15.98 -3.05
CA LEU A 111 -6.75 14.82 -2.87
C LEU A 111 -7.99 14.90 -3.78
N GLY A 112 -8.51 16.12 -4.00
CA GLY A 112 -9.67 16.35 -4.87
C GLY A 112 -10.92 15.57 -4.43
N GLU A 113 -11.76 15.16 -5.39
CA GLU A 113 -13.00 14.40 -5.14
C GLU A 113 -12.76 12.87 -5.12
N ARG A 114 -11.56 12.41 -4.78
CA ARG A 114 -11.23 10.98 -4.74
C ARG A 114 -11.83 10.34 -3.49
N GLU A 115 -12.29 9.10 -3.63
CA GLU A 115 -12.76 8.29 -2.51
C GLU A 115 -11.58 7.46 -1.96
N ALA A 116 -11.30 7.61 -0.67
CA ALA A 116 -10.30 6.82 0.03
C ALA A 116 -10.85 5.45 0.43
N ILE A 117 -9.97 4.48 0.62
CA ILE A 117 -10.32 3.09 0.89
C ILE A 117 -9.79 2.69 2.28
N PRO A 118 -10.64 2.12 3.15
CA PRO A 118 -10.18 1.50 4.38
C PRO A 118 -9.77 0.03 4.14
N ASP A 119 -8.49 -0.30 4.29
CA ASP A 119 -8.03 -1.68 4.38
C ASP A 119 -8.05 -2.14 5.84
N ALA A 120 -9.22 -2.63 6.25
CA ALA A 120 -9.49 -3.12 7.59
C ALA A 120 -9.87 -4.62 7.63
N GLY A 121 -9.43 -5.38 6.61
CA GLY A 121 -9.58 -6.84 6.57
C GLY A 121 -11.02 -7.32 6.38
N ASP A 122 -11.93 -6.45 5.93
CA ASP A 122 -13.29 -6.85 5.57
C ASP A 122 -13.34 -7.40 4.14
N LEU A 123 -13.16 -8.71 4.04
CA LEU A 123 -13.24 -9.45 2.78
C LEU A 123 -14.52 -10.31 2.73
N THR A 124 -15.64 -9.77 3.20
CA THR A 124 -16.93 -10.50 3.25
C THR A 124 -17.80 -10.30 2.00
N ALA A 125 -17.72 -9.14 1.35
CA ALA A 125 -18.49 -8.84 0.14
C ALA A 125 -18.01 -9.69 -1.06
N SER A 126 -18.93 -10.02 -1.96
CA SER A 126 -18.60 -10.67 -3.24
C SER A 126 -17.58 -9.83 -4.01
N GLY A 127 -16.51 -10.46 -4.48
CA GLY A 127 -15.43 -9.79 -5.21
C GLY A 127 -14.49 -8.95 -4.35
N ALA A 128 -14.65 -8.96 -3.02
CA ALA A 128 -13.78 -8.20 -2.12
C ALA A 128 -12.31 -8.62 -2.28
N PHE A 129 -11.42 -7.64 -2.19
CA PHE A 129 -9.98 -7.83 -2.32
C PHE A 129 -9.26 -6.95 -1.29
N GLY A 130 -8.19 -7.48 -0.70
CA GLY A 130 -7.32 -6.72 0.18
C GLY A 130 -6.07 -7.51 0.54
N ASN A 131 -5.25 -6.94 1.41
CA ASN A 131 -4.07 -7.60 1.95
C ASN A 131 -4.39 -8.12 3.35
N LEU A 132 -3.77 -9.25 3.69
CA LEU A 132 -3.74 -9.73 5.07
C LEU A 132 -2.28 -9.99 5.44
N PRO A 133 -1.77 -9.45 6.55
CA PRO A 133 -2.49 -8.60 7.50
C PRO A 133 -2.92 -7.24 6.92
N CYS A 134 -3.99 -6.69 7.50
CA CYS A 134 -4.57 -5.40 7.11
C CYS A 134 -4.26 -4.32 8.16
N GLY A 135 -4.65 -3.09 7.87
CA GLY A 135 -4.73 -2.03 8.87
C GLY A 135 -4.19 -0.71 8.37
N GLU A 136 -4.88 -0.10 7.42
CA GLU A 136 -4.58 1.24 6.93
C GLU A 136 -5.85 1.92 6.40
N GLY A 137 -5.77 3.22 6.16
CA GLY A 137 -6.64 3.91 5.23
C GLY A 137 -5.80 4.68 4.22
N PHE A 138 -6.16 4.61 2.95
CA PHE A 138 -5.36 5.18 1.87
C PHE A 138 -6.21 5.85 0.80
N ILE A 139 -5.60 6.76 0.05
CA ILE A 139 -6.22 7.47 -1.07
C ILE A 139 -5.21 7.64 -2.19
N SER A 140 -5.67 7.60 -3.44
CA SER A 140 -4.85 8.01 -4.58
C SER A 140 -4.90 9.54 -4.75
N PRO A 141 -3.76 10.25 -4.64
CA PRO A 141 -3.74 11.70 -4.87
C PRO A 141 -4.06 12.06 -6.32
N ILE A 142 -4.46 13.31 -6.56
CA ILE A 142 -4.65 13.86 -7.90
C ILE A 142 -3.29 13.95 -8.60
N GLU A 143 -3.22 13.35 -9.78
CA GLU A 143 -2.04 13.36 -10.62
C GLU A 143 -1.57 14.79 -10.91
N GLY A 144 -0.25 15.00 -10.93
CA GLY A 144 0.32 16.30 -11.24
C GLY A 144 0.31 17.31 -10.08
N THR A 145 -0.31 17.00 -8.93
CA THR A 145 -0.43 17.96 -7.82
C THR A 145 0.64 17.81 -6.75
N ALA A 146 1.28 16.65 -6.65
CA ALA A 146 2.27 16.39 -5.61
C ALA A 146 3.54 17.23 -5.81
N ASN A 147 3.99 17.92 -4.75
CA ASN A 147 5.21 18.73 -4.78
C ASN A 147 5.91 18.72 -3.42
N GLY A 148 7.24 18.58 -3.44
CA GLY A 148 8.08 18.67 -2.25
C GLY A 148 9.08 17.52 -2.15
N ARG A 149 9.40 17.13 -0.93
CA ARG A 149 10.42 16.14 -0.62
C ARG A 149 9.89 15.07 0.32
N LEU A 150 10.13 13.81 -0.01
CA LEU A 150 9.85 12.67 0.86
C LEU A 150 11.17 12.05 1.31
N VAL A 151 11.29 11.71 2.59
CA VAL A 151 12.47 11.02 3.14
C VAL A 151 12.01 9.73 3.81
N ALA A 152 12.49 8.61 3.30
CA ALA A 152 12.23 7.29 3.82
C ALA A 152 13.14 6.99 5.01
N ASP A 153 12.54 6.67 6.15
CA ASP A 153 13.19 6.12 7.33
C ASP A 153 12.56 4.79 7.81
N GLY A 154 11.63 4.26 7.00
CA GLY A 154 11.09 2.90 7.08
C GLY A 154 11.38 2.10 5.81
N THR A 155 10.63 1.01 5.61
CA THR A 155 10.77 0.13 4.45
C THR A 155 10.45 0.84 3.13
N ILE A 156 11.25 0.54 2.11
CA ILE A 156 11.10 1.04 0.74
C ILE A 156 10.71 -0.13 -0.14
N GLY A 157 9.41 -0.29 -0.40
CA GLY A 157 8.92 -1.18 -1.43
C GLY A 157 9.44 -2.61 -1.30
N SER A 158 9.80 -3.17 -2.44
CA SER A 158 10.50 -4.44 -2.60
C SER A 158 12.00 -4.39 -2.25
N LEU A 159 12.56 -3.22 -1.92
CA LEU A 159 13.97 -3.05 -1.54
C LEU A 159 14.22 -3.30 -0.04
N GLY A 160 13.18 -3.30 0.79
CA GLY A 160 13.28 -3.51 2.23
C GLY A 160 13.67 -2.23 3.00
N THR A 161 14.13 -2.38 4.23
CA THR A 161 14.60 -1.25 5.04
C THR A 161 15.94 -0.73 4.51
N PRO A 162 16.06 0.57 4.19
CA PRO A 162 17.29 1.12 3.64
C PRO A 162 18.39 1.17 4.70
N GLY A 163 19.65 1.03 4.28
CA GLY A 163 20.81 1.15 5.18
C GLY A 163 21.09 2.59 5.61
N GLU A 164 20.70 3.55 4.78
CA GLU A 164 20.82 5.00 5.01
C GLU A 164 19.52 5.69 4.53
N PRO A 165 19.14 6.86 5.08
CA PRO A 165 17.92 7.55 4.63
C PRO A 165 17.91 7.81 3.11
N ALA A 166 16.86 7.36 2.43
CA ALA A 166 16.63 7.67 1.03
C ALA A 166 15.72 8.89 0.92
N SER A 167 16.01 9.81 -0.01
CA SER A 167 15.13 10.95 -0.27
C SER A 167 14.69 11.05 -1.71
N PHE A 168 13.49 11.57 -1.93
CA PHE A 168 12.82 11.68 -3.21
C PHE A 168 12.32 13.11 -3.38
N GLU A 169 12.83 13.80 -4.41
CA GLU A 169 12.31 15.10 -4.82
C GLU A 169 11.16 14.88 -5.79
N ILE A 170 10.03 15.51 -5.50
CA ILE A 170 8.77 15.33 -6.20
C ILE A 170 8.33 16.67 -6.76
N LEU A 171 8.07 16.69 -8.06
CA LEU A 171 7.61 17.87 -8.80
C LEU A 171 6.47 17.48 -9.73
N ALA A 172 5.36 18.22 -9.67
CA ALA A 172 4.18 18.00 -10.50
C ALA A 172 3.77 16.51 -10.56
N GLY A 173 3.58 15.89 -9.40
CA GLY A 173 3.12 14.51 -9.30
C GLY A 173 4.18 13.44 -9.54
N ASN A 174 5.44 13.79 -9.81
CA ASN A 174 6.45 12.82 -10.24
C ASN A 174 7.76 12.92 -9.44
N VAL A 175 8.37 11.77 -9.15
CA VAL A 175 9.74 11.72 -8.63
C VAL A 175 10.73 12.16 -9.72
N VAL A 176 11.41 13.29 -9.50
CA VAL A 176 12.36 13.86 -10.47
C VAL A 176 13.81 13.51 -10.15
N SER A 177 14.14 13.34 -8.86
CA SER A 177 15.45 12.87 -8.40
C SER A 177 15.32 12.13 -7.08
N ALA A 178 16.27 11.23 -6.83
CA ALA A 178 16.38 10.53 -5.56
C ALA A 178 17.83 10.54 -5.08
N SER A 179 18.03 10.36 -3.78
CA SER A 179 19.34 10.24 -3.15
C SER A 179 19.41 9.03 -2.22
N GLY A 180 20.62 8.52 -2.02
CA GLY A 180 20.87 7.33 -1.22
C GLY A 180 20.77 6.06 -2.08
N PRO A 181 21.51 4.98 -1.73
CA PRO A 181 21.62 3.80 -2.58
C PRO A 181 20.26 3.18 -2.95
N GLU A 182 19.38 3.01 -1.97
CA GLU A 182 18.03 2.47 -2.19
C GLU A 182 17.11 3.45 -2.92
N GLY A 183 17.26 4.76 -2.68
CA GLY A 183 16.47 5.80 -3.36
C GLY A 183 16.77 5.87 -4.85
N GLU A 184 18.05 5.86 -5.23
CA GLU A 184 18.50 5.83 -6.63
C GLU A 184 18.03 4.55 -7.33
N ARG A 185 18.16 3.40 -6.65
CA ARG A 185 17.69 2.12 -7.18
C ARG A 185 16.19 2.09 -7.40
N LEU A 186 15.39 2.63 -6.48
CA LEU A 186 13.94 2.72 -6.66
C LEU A 186 13.61 3.61 -7.86
N LEU A 187 14.23 4.79 -7.98
CA LEU A 187 13.99 5.69 -9.11
C LEU A 187 14.31 5.04 -10.47
N ASP A 188 15.38 4.25 -10.55
CA ASP A 188 15.70 3.48 -11.75
C ASP A 188 14.64 2.43 -12.08
N MET A 189 14.12 1.72 -11.07
CA MET A 189 13.01 0.78 -11.24
C MET A 189 11.75 1.47 -11.74
N LEU A 190 11.39 2.61 -11.14
CA LEU A 190 10.22 3.42 -11.54
C LEU A 190 10.36 3.88 -13.00
N ARG A 191 11.52 4.40 -13.41
CA ARG A 191 11.77 4.82 -14.79
C ARG A 191 11.73 3.65 -15.78
N ALA A 192 12.24 2.49 -15.39
CA ALA A 192 12.22 1.29 -16.23
C ALA A 192 10.80 0.73 -16.45
N ALA A 193 9.86 1.01 -15.55
CA ALA A 193 8.48 0.56 -15.65
C ALA A 193 7.65 1.28 -16.73
N GLY A 194 8.13 2.42 -17.24
CA GLY A 194 7.54 3.14 -18.36
C GLY A 194 7.00 4.53 -18.00
N GLU A 195 6.27 5.12 -18.95
CA GLU A 195 5.65 6.44 -18.80
C GLU A 195 4.61 6.40 -17.67
N GLY A 196 4.81 7.21 -16.63
CA GLY A 196 4.00 7.19 -15.40
C GLY A 196 4.59 6.36 -14.26
N GLY A 197 5.71 5.67 -14.46
CA GLY A 197 6.35 4.90 -13.39
C GLY A 197 6.78 5.74 -12.19
N THR A 198 7.13 7.02 -12.39
CA THR A 198 7.51 7.96 -11.32
C THR A 198 6.33 8.68 -10.67
N ASN A 199 5.09 8.37 -11.05
CA ASN A 199 3.89 9.02 -10.54
C ASN A 199 3.72 8.78 -9.04
N VAL A 200 3.29 9.78 -8.27
CA VAL A 200 2.78 9.59 -6.90
C VAL A 200 1.42 8.91 -6.97
N ALA A 201 1.33 7.69 -6.45
CA ALA A 201 0.19 6.81 -6.64
C ALA A 201 -0.77 6.77 -5.46
N GLU A 202 -0.23 6.83 -4.23
CA GLU A 202 -0.98 6.61 -3.00
C GLU A 202 -0.42 7.46 -1.86
N LEU A 203 -1.31 7.92 -0.97
CA LEU A 203 -1.01 8.25 0.42
C LEU A 203 -1.77 7.26 1.30
N GLY A 204 -1.06 6.49 2.11
CA GLY A 204 -1.65 5.60 3.11
C GLY A 204 -1.20 5.94 4.53
N ILE A 205 -2.05 5.62 5.51
CA ILE A 205 -1.79 5.81 6.94
C ILE A 205 -2.08 4.51 7.67
N GLY A 206 -1.07 3.98 8.34
CA GLY A 206 -1.15 2.73 9.10
C GLY A 206 -1.96 2.88 10.39
N THR A 207 -2.74 1.86 10.72
CA THR A 207 -3.73 1.86 11.82
C THR A 207 -3.62 0.66 12.76
N ASN A 208 -2.72 -0.30 12.48
CA ASN A 208 -2.59 -1.54 13.22
C ASN A 208 -1.61 -1.43 14.38
N GLU A 209 -2.13 -1.51 15.61
CA GLU A 209 -1.34 -1.43 16.85
C GLU A 209 -0.42 -2.63 17.08
N CYS A 210 -0.69 -3.75 16.40
CA CYS A 210 0.12 -4.96 16.51
C CYS A 210 1.24 -5.04 15.47
N ALA A 211 1.21 -4.20 14.43
CA ALA A 211 2.26 -4.14 13.41
C ALA A 211 3.52 -3.44 13.93
N ARG A 212 4.69 -3.84 13.44
CA ARG A 212 6.01 -3.28 13.79
C ARG A 212 6.94 -3.34 12.59
N VAL A 213 8.07 -2.65 12.68
CA VAL A 213 9.11 -2.72 11.64
C VAL A 213 9.69 -4.13 11.57
N THR A 214 9.61 -4.73 10.38
CA THR A 214 10.13 -6.08 10.06
C THR A 214 11.02 -6.08 8.82
N GLY A 215 10.99 -5.02 8.01
CA GLY A 215 11.61 -5.00 6.69
C GLY A 215 10.75 -5.68 5.62
N ASN A 216 9.57 -6.19 5.98
CA ASN A 216 8.55 -6.61 5.03
C ASN A 216 7.47 -5.52 4.95
N LEU A 217 7.33 -4.94 3.76
CA LEU A 217 6.39 -3.87 3.49
C LEU A 217 4.95 -4.20 3.88
N LEU A 218 4.50 -5.45 3.65
CA LEU A 218 3.13 -5.90 3.96
C LEU A 218 2.70 -5.57 5.39
N GLU A 219 3.65 -5.63 6.34
CA GLU A 219 3.40 -5.26 7.73
C GLU A 219 3.77 -3.81 8.02
N ASP A 220 4.93 -3.37 7.54
CA ASP A 220 5.52 -2.08 7.91
C ASP A 220 4.64 -0.89 7.48
N GLU A 221 3.90 -1.01 6.38
CA GLU A 221 2.94 0.02 5.92
C GLU A 221 1.69 0.12 6.80
N LYS A 222 1.34 -0.95 7.54
CA LYS A 222 0.15 -1.02 8.40
C LYS A 222 0.39 -0.49 9.81
N ILE A 223 1.62 -0.13 10.17
CA ILE A 223 1.99 0.26 11.54
C ILE A 223 1.15 1.46 12.00
N LEU A 224 0.50 1.32 13.16
CA LEU A 224 -0.24 2.43 13.75
C LEU A 224 0.61 3.69 13.86
N GLY A 225 0.17 4.75 13.19
CA GLY A 225 0.78 6.06 13.30
C GLY A 225 1.98 6.31 12.38
N THR A 226 2.22 5.43 11.40
CA THR A 226 3.10 5.71 10.26
C THR A 226 2.27 6.19 9.07
N CYS A 227 2.94 6.72 8.04
CA CYS A 227 2.35 6.89 6.73
C CYS A 227 3.28 6.37 5.66
N HIS A 228 2.75 6.10 4.47
CA HIS A 228 3.54 5.79 3.29
C HIS A 228 3.03 6.57 2.09
N VAL A 229 3.93 6.77 1.14
CA VAL A 229 3.62 7.31 -0.17
C VAL A 229 4.08 6.30 -1.21
N ALA A 230 3.16 5.87 -2.07
CA ALA A 230 3.48 4.94 -3.14
C ALA A 230 3.85 5.66 -4.43
N PHE A 231 4.72 5.04 -5.22
CA PHE A 231 5.02 5.47 -6.58
C PHE A 231 4.60 4.42 -7.63
N GLY A 232 4.14 4.88 -8.79
CA GLY A 232 3.75 4.05 -9.92
C GLY A 232 2.24 4.02 -10.18
N ALA A 233 1.68 2.82 -10.22
CA ALA A 233 0.32 2.56 -10.65
C ALA A 233 -0.71 3.01 -9.62
N SER A 234 -1.71 3.78 -10.07
CA SER A 234 -2.80 4.28 -9.24
C SER A 234 -4.20 3.85 -9.72
N ALA A 235 -4.32 3.31 -10.94
CA ALA A 235 -5.61 3.02 -11.55
C ALA A 235 -6.50 2.04 -10.78
N SER A 236 -5.92 1.13 -9.99
CA SER A 236 -6.69 0.16 -9.19
C SER A 236 -7.14 0.68 -7.82
N ILE A 237 -6.70 1.89 -7.43
CA ILE A 237 -6.93 2.50 -6.11
C ILE A 237 -7.56 3.89 -6.23
N GLY A 238 -8.18 4.18 -7.38
CA GLY A 238 -8.93 5.40 -7.61
C GLY A 238 -8.25 6.42 -8.52
N GLY A 239 -6.96 6.28 -8.85
CA GLY A 239 -6.25 7.12 -9.81
C GLY A 239 -6.45 6.71 -11.28
N THR A 240 -5.57 7.16 -12.17
CA THR A 240 -5.66 6.95 -13.63
C THR A 240 -4.41 6.32 -14.24
N VAL A 241 -3.30 6.24 -13.51
CA VAL A 241 -2.01 5.78 -14.04
C VAL A 241 -1.95 4.24 -14.04
N GLN A 242 -1.66 3.68 -15.22
CA GLN A 242 -1.49 2.24 -15.44
C GLN A 242 -0.05 1.92 -15.85
N VAL A 243 0.72 1.39 -14.90
CA VAL A 243 2.11 0.94 -15.10
C VAL A 243 2.35 -0.36 -14.31
N PRO A 244 3.34 -1.20 -14.67
CA PRO A 244 3.60 -2.48 -14.01
C PRO A 244 4.46 -2.34 -12.73
N ILE A 245 4.28 -1.27 -11.96
CA ILE A 245 5.00 -1.03 -10.71
C ILE A 245 4.12 -0.27 -9.71
N HIS A 246 4.22 -0.62 -8.43
CA HIS A 246 3.63 0.08 -7.30
C HIS A 246 4.55 -0.18 -6.10
N GLU A 247 5.21 0.85 -5.60
CA GLU A 247 6.24 0.72 -4.57
C GLU A 247 6.02 1.78 -3.48
N ASP A 248 5.72 1.30 -2.28
CA ASP A 248 5.40 2.10 -1.10
C ASP A 248 6.66 2.53 -0.36
N VAL A 249 6.69 3.79 0.08
CA VAL A 249 7.80 4.37 0.83
C VAL A 249 7.31 4.82 2.19
N VAL A 250 7.73 4.10 3.24
CA VAL A 250 7.27 4.32 4.62
C VAL A 250 8.04 5.46 5.29
N VAL A 251 7.28 6.33 5.96
CA VAL A 251 7.75 7.38 6.88
C VAL A 251 7.27 7.04 8.28
N MET A 252 8.21 6.83 9.21
CA MET A 252 7.94 6.24 10.53
C MET A 252 7.36 7.22 11.55
N ARG A 253 7.73 8.50 11.47
CA ARG A 253 7.23 9.55 12.40
C ARG A 253 6.77 10.79 11.64
N PRO A 254 5.70 10.69 10.84
CA PRO A 254 5.17 11.82 10.11
C PRO A 254 4.25 12.67 11.00
N VAL A 255 4.08 13.91 10.59
CA VAL A 255 2.89 14.72 10.85
C VAL A 255 2.12 14.79 9.54
N VAL A 256 0.87 14.33 9.55
CA VAL A 256 -0.03 14.43 8.39
C VAL A 256 -1.15 15.40 8.72
N ALA A 257 -1.34 16.39 7.86
CA ALA A 257 -2.41 17.37 7.95
C ALA A 257 -3.27 17.34 6.69
N ILE A 258 -4.59 17.39 6.87
CA ILE A 258 -5.58 17.49 5.80
C ILE A 258 -6.24 18.86 5.89
N ASP A 259 -6.12 19.67 4.83
CA ASP A 259 -6.58 21.07 4.79
C ASP A 259 -6.10 21.90 6.01
N GLY A 260 -4.86 21.65 6.44
CA GLY A 260 -4.24 22.29 7.61
C GLY A 260 -4.63 21.72 8.97
N LYS A 261 -5.60 20.81 9.06
CA LYS A 261 -5.93 20.09 10.30
C LYS A 261 -5.06 18.85 10.44
N VAL A 262 -4.30 18.75 11.53
CA VAL A 262 -3.46 17.59 11.81
C VAL A 262 -4.32 16.38 12.19
N ILE A 263 -4.06 15.25 11.53
CA ILE A 263 -4.78 13.98 11.70
C ILE A 263 -3.87 12.86 12.22
N LEU A 264 -2.56 13.03 12.07
CA LEU A 264 -1.52 12.14 12.57
C LEU A 264 -0.34 12.99 13.04
N ARG A 265 0.21 12.71 14.22
CA ARG A 265 1.41 13.34 14.74
C ARG A 265 2.16 12.38 15.66
N ASP A 266 3.46 12.20 15.41
CA ASP A 266 4.38 11.49 16.32
C ASP A 266 3.90 10.09 16.73
N GLY A 267 3.27 9.36 15.80
CA GLY A 267 2.72 8.02 16.05
C GLY A 267 1.28 8.00 16.60
N GLU A 268 0.66 9.16 16.83
CA GLU A 268 -0.71 9.27 17.36
C GLU A 268 -1.70 9.71 16.26
N LEU A 269 -2.72 8.88 15.99
CA LEU A 269 -3.87 9.26 15.17
C LEU A 269 -4.84 10.15 15.96
N LEU A 270 -5.26 11.26 15.36
CA LEU A 270 -6.09 12.32 15.97
C LEU A 270 -7.50 12.41 15.36
N VAL A 271 -7.96 11.34 14.70
CA VAL A 271 -9.25 11.23 14.01
C VAL A 271 -10.23 10.32 14.72
#